data_AF-A0A969AFG2-F1
#
_entry.id   AF-A0A969AFG2-F1
#
_cell.length_a   1.000
_cell.length_b   1.000
_cell.length_c   1.000
_cell.angle_alpha   90.00
_cell.angle_beta   90.00
_cell.angle_gamma   90.00
#
_symmetry.space_group_name_H-M   'P 1'
#
loop_
_entity.id
_entity.type
_entity.pdbx_description
1 polymer ?
#
loop_
_entity_poly.entity_id
_entity_poly.type
_entity_poly.pdbx_seq_one_letter_code
_entity_poly.pdbx_strand_id
1 'polypeptide(L)'
;TNLKKLPSCKEVATLFFSMHLTDTRKAKENFIGVNHYFTNESTVEGTFEARKSGTIQLKKFSADGEIPLSRVQIVHGLVDEHGNELIEVEKTLPSWFEVNKIYEHFNGQPINFD
;
A
#
# COMPACT_ATOMS: atom_id res chain seq x y z
N THR A 1 -9.78 -10.77 18.10
CA THR A 1 -8.42 -11.13 18.55
C THR A 1 -7.41 -10.23 17.89
N ASN A 2 -6.49 -9.61 18.65
CA ASN A 2 -5.41 -8.83 18.06
C ASN A 2 -4.34 -9.80 17.54
N LEU A 3 -4.34 -10.06 16.22
CA LEU A 3 -3.44 -11.01 15.56
C LEU A 3 -1.96 -10.66 15.76
N LYS A 4 -1.62 -9.39 15.99
CA LYS A 4 -0.24 -8.93 16.25
C LYS A 4 0.36 -9.51 17.54
N LYS A 5 -0.48 -9.91 18.51
CA LYS A 5 -0.03 -10.50 19.78
C LYS A 5 0.31 -11.99 19.67
N LEU A 6 0.00 -12.62 18.54
CA LEU A 6 0.35 -14.01 18.27
C LEU A 6 1.79 -14.07 17.75
N PRO A 7 2.72 -14.81 18.40
CA PRO A 7 4.11 -14.92 17.98
C PRO A 7 4.26 -15.37 16.52
N SER A 8 3.46 -16.34 16.08
CA SER A 8 3.45 -16.85 14.71
C SER A 8 3.12 -15.77 13.68
N CYS A 9 2.16 -14.88 13.98
CA CYS A 9 1.81 -13.78 13.09
C CYS A 9 2.89 -12.70 13.05
N LYS A 10 3.60 -12.47 14.17
CA LYS A 10 4.69 -11.48 14.26
C LYS A 10 5.89 -11.89 13.41
N GLU A 11 6.29 -13.17 13.48
CA GLU A 11 7.42 -13.69 12.70
C GLU A 11 7.14 -13.65 11.21
N VAL A 12 5.96 -14.11 10.78
CA VAL A 12 5.55 -14.10 9.37
C VAL A 12 5.49 -12.67 8.81
N ALA A 13 4.90 -11.73 9.54
CA ALA A 13 4.84 -10.34 9.12
C ALA A 13 6.25 -9.72 8.99
N THR A 14 7.13 -10.01 9.95
CA THR A 14 8.52 -9.54 9.95
C THR A 14 9.27 -10.06 8.73
N LEU A 15 9.14 -11.36 8.43
CA LEU A 15 9.76 -11.97 7.25
C LEU A 15 9.22 -11.34 5.96
N PHE A 16 7.90 -11.21 5.85
CA PHE A 16 7.24 -10.61 4.69
C PHE A 16 7.78 -9.21 4.40
N PHE A 17 7.78 -8.33 5.41
CA PHE A 17 8.28 -6.97 5.23
C PHE A 17 9.78 -6.91 4.96
N SER A 18 10.57 -7.77 5.62
CA SER A 18 12.01 -7.80 5.38
C SER A 18 12.32 -8.17 3.94
N MET A 19 11.62 -9.12 3.33
CA MET A 19 11.86 -9.49 1.92
C MET A 19 11.49 -8.38 0.94
N HIS A 20 10.40 -7.66 1.18
CA HIS A 20 9.87 -6.69 0.20
C HIS A 20 10.36 -5.25 0.41
N LEU A 21 10.90 -4.91 1.59
CA LEU A 21 11.27 -3.53 1.95
C LEU A 21 12.77 -3.29 2.18
N THR A 22 13.61 -4.33 2.28
CA THR A 22 15.04 -4.12 2.57
C THR A 22 15.87 -3.68 1.38
N ASP A 23 15.46 -3.97 0.14
CA ASP A 23 16.18 -3.44 -1.04
C ASP A 23 15.34 -3.44 -2.32
N THR A 24 14.38 -2.52 -2.41
CA THR A 24 13.56 -2.32 -3.62
C THR A 24 14.41 -2.05 -4.88
N ARG A 25 15.63 -1.51 -4.73
CA ARG A 25 16.57 -1.28 -5.84
C ARG A 25 17.23 -2.56 -6.36
N LYS A 26 17.34 -3.60 -5.53
CA LYS A 26 17.94 -4.91 -5.92
C LYS A 26 16.89 -5.96 -6.31
N ALA A 27 15.64 -5.79 -5.89
CA ALA A 27 14.62 -6.83 -6.00
C ALA A 27 14.16 -7.13 -7.43
N LYS A 28 14.33 -6.23 -8.41
CA LYS A 28 13.76 -6.35 -9.79
C LYS A 28 12.25 -6.68 -9.82
N GLU A 29 11.58 -6.54 -8.69
CA GLU A 29 10.21 -6.94 -8.46
C GLU A 29 9.45 -5.76 -7.86
N ASN A 30 8.20 -5.59 -8.28
CA ASN A 30 7.30 -4.57 -7.75
C ASN A 30 6.20 -5.26 -6.94
N PHE A 31 5.88 -4.71 -5.78
CA PHE A 31 4.85 -5.23 -4.88
C PHE A 31 3.79 -4.16 -4.61
N ILE A 32 2.52 -4.55 -4.71
CA ILE A 32 1.37 -3.74 -4.30
C ILE A 32 0.70 -4.44 -3.12
N GLY A 33 0.65 -3.76 -1.97
CA GLY A 33 -0.01 -4.26 -0.76
C GLY A 33 -1.30 -3.52 -0.46
N VAL A 34 -2.38 -4.26 -0.17
CA VAL A 34 -3.66 -3.72 0.29
C VAL A 34 -3.89 -4.16 1.73
N ASN A 35 -3.99 -3.20 2.66
CA ASN A 35 -4.05 -3.45 4.08
C ASN A 35 -5.22 -2.69 4.74
N HIS A 36 -5.88 -3.31 5.72
CA HIS A 36 -6.98 -2.67 6.47
C HIS A 36 -6.49 -1.56 7.43
N TYR A 37 -5.27 -1.67 7.96
CA TYR A 37 -4.70 -0.65 8.84
C TYR A 37 -3.16 -0.72 8.83
N PHE A 38 -2.53 0.20 8.10
CA PHE A 38 -1.07 0.23 7.89
C PHE A 38 -0.39 1.22 8.84
N THR A 39 -0.23 0.81 10.10
CA THR A 39 0.46 1.60 11.13
C THR A 39 1.94 1.24 11.21
N ASN A 40 2.75 2.10 11.83
CA ASN A 40 4.15 1.75 12.16
C ASN A 40 4.23 0.49 13.02
N GLU A 41 3.26 0.34 13.91
CA GLU A 41 3.05 -0.84 14.72
C GLU A 41 2.77 -2.12 13.92
N SER A 42 2.32 -2.01 12.67
CA SER A 42 2.10 -3.14 11.76
C SER A 42 3.38 -3.58 11.04
N THR A 43 4.50 -2.88 11.24
CA THR A 43 5.76 -3.09 10.52
C THR A 43 6.93 -3.32 11.46
N VAL A 44 8.07 -3.77 10.92
CA VAL A 44 9.30 -3.96 11.68
C VAL A 44 9.81 -2.61 12.19
N GLU A 45 10.19 -2.55 13.45
CA GLU A 45 10.71 -1.34 14.09
C GLU A 45 11.95 -0.81 13.35
N GLY A 46 12.10 0.52 13.28
CA GLY A 46 13.23 1.17 12.59
C GLY A 46 13.13 1.22 11.06
N THR A 47 12.09 0.65 10.44
CA THR A 47 11.95 0.63 8.97
C THR A 47 11.17 1.82 8.39
N PHE A 48 10.70 2.76 9.21
CA PHE A 48 9.82 3.84 8.76
C PHE A 48 10.44 4.71 7.65
N GLU A 49 11.66 5.20 7.84
CA GLU A 49 12.34 6.04 6.84
C GLU A 49 12.68 5.28 5.55
N ALA A 50 13.07 4.00 5.68
CA ALA A 50 13.30 3.13 4.52
C ALA A 50 12.01 2.90 3.72
N ARG A 51 10.87 2.74 4.40
CA ARG A 51 9.55 2.65 3.74
C ARG A 51 9.18 3.96 3.08
N LYS A 52 9.33 5.09 3.79
CA LYS A 52 8.99 6.41 3.26
C LYS A 52 9.78 6.75 1.99
N SER A 53 11.07 6.42 1.97
CA SER A 53 11.95 6.69 0.82
C SER A 53 11.78 5.72 -0.35
N GLY A 54 11.31 4.49 -0.10
CA GLY A 54 11.29 3.42 -1.09
C GLY A 54 9.92 2.99 -1.58
N THR A 55 8.82 3.56 -1.05
CA THR A 55 7.46 3.12 -1.37
C THR A 55 6.50 4.30 -1.57
N ILE A 56 5.37 4.03 -2.23
CA ILE A 56 4.22 4.93 -2.28
C ILE A 56 3.18 4.41 -1.29
N GLN A 57 2.66 5.28 -0.43
CA GLN A 57 1.56 4.93 0.46
C GLN A 57 0.34 5.82 0.22
N LEU A 58 -0.79 5.18 -0.06
CA LEU A 58 -2.10 5.81 -0.21
C LEU A 58 -3.02 5.38 0.93
N LYS A 59 -3.70 6.34 1.56
CA LYS A 59 -4.74 6.11 2.56
C LYS A 59 -6.10 6.09 1.86
N LYS A 60 -6.80 4.96 1.94
CA LYS A 60 -8.20 4.84 1.47
C LYS A 60 -9.18 5.34 2.53
N PHE A 61 -10.32 5.84 2.06
CA PHE A 61 -11.45 6.22 2.90
C PHE A 61 -12.63 5.26 2.70
N SER A 62 -13.53 5.22 3.67
CA SER A 62 -14.83 4.58 3.56
C SER A 62 -15.93 5.53 4.01
N ALA A 63 -17.14 5.37 3.46
CA ALA A 63 -18.27 6.24 3.79
C ALA A 63 -18.77 6.03 5.24
N ASP A 64 -18.68 4.80 5.72
CA ASP A 64 -19.32 4.29 6.95
C ASP A 64 -18.47 3.23 7.68
N GLY A 65 -17.21 3.06 7.28
CA GLY A 65 -16.37 1.96 7.74
C GLY A 65 -16.45 0.70 6.88
N GLU A 66 -17.43 0.60 5.97
CA GLU A 66 -17.67 -0.60 5.16
C GLU A 66 -17.47 -0.35 3.67
N ILE A 67 -18.06 0.72 3.12
CA ILE A 67 -18.06 0.98 1.68
C ILE A 67 -16.80 1.77 1.32
N PRO A 68 -15.84 1.18 0.57
CA PRO A 68 -14.64 1.87 0.16
C PRO A 68 -14.98 3.00 -0.82
N LEU A 69 -14.40 4.17 -0.58
CA LEU A 69 -14.49 5.32 -1.49
C LEU A 69 -13.34 5.26 -2.50
N SER A 70 -13.58 5.80 -3.69
CA SER A 70 -12.53 6.02 -4.70
C SER A 70 -11.53 7.10 -4.26
N ARG A 71 -11.94 7.97 -3.32
CA ARG A 71 -11.09 8.98 -2.69
C ARG A 71 -9.93 8.32 -1.94
N VAL A 72 -8.75 8.87 -2.15
CA VAL A 72 -7.53 8.52 -1.42
C VAL A 72 -6.77 9.77 -1.01
N GLN A 73 -5.94 9.63 0.02
CA GLN A 73 -4.98 10.63 0.43
C GLN A 73 -3.58 10.08 0.22
N ILE A 74 -2.70 10.87 -0.39
CA ILE A 74 -1.29 10.53 -0.51
C ILE A 74 -0.63 10.73 0.85
N VAL A 75 0.00 9.68 1.37
CA VAL A 75 0.74 9.74 2.65
C VAL A 75 2.21 10.09 2.39
N HIS A 76 2.84 9.43 1.41
CA HIS A 76 4.20 9.71 0.93
C HIS A 76 4.49 9.00 -0.41
N GLY A 77 5.63 9.35 -1.02
CA GLY A 77 6.22 8.65 -2.18
C GLY A 77 5.83 9.21 -3.55
N LEU A 78 4.94 10.20 -3.62
CA LEU A 78 4.58 10.88 -4.87
C LEU A 78 5.00 12.35 -4.84
N VAL A 79 5.46 12.84 -5.98
CA VAL A 79 5.88 14.24 -6.19
C VAL A 79 5.08 14.87 -7.33
N ASP A 80 4.99 16.20 -7.32
CA ASP A 80 4.45 16.96 -8.45
C ASP A 80 5.48 17.11 -9.59
N GLU A 81 5.10 17.83 -10.64
CA GLU A 81 5.94 18.11 -11.81
C GLU A 81 7.20 18.94 -11.49
N HIS A 82 7.25 19.58 -10.32
CA HIS A 82 8.38 20.36 -9.83
C HIS A 82 9.23 19.60 -8.81
N GLY A 83 8.86 18.36 -8.48
CA GLY A 83 9.55 17.52 -7.51
C GLY A 83 9.15 17.78 -6.05
N ASN A 84 8.09 18.53 -5.77
CA ASN A 84 7.60 18.73 -4.40
C ASN A 84 6.78 17.51 -3.94
N GLU A 85 6.98 17.07 -2.69
CA GLU A 85 6.21 15.95 -2.12
C GLU A 85 4.71 16.29 -2.02
N LEU A 86 3.86 15.40 -2.54
CA LEU A 86 2.40 15.50 -2.46
C LEU A 86 1.89 14.92 -1.14
N ILE A 87 2.24 15.50 -0.01
CA ILE A 87 1.79 15.02 1.32
C ILE A 87 0.35 15.48 1.60
N GLU A 88 -0.47 14.55 2.10
CA GLU A 88 -1.87 14.79 2.51
C GLU A 88 -2.82 15.27 1.41
N VAL A 89 -2.34 15.33 0.16
CA VAL A 89 -3.13 15.67 -1.01
C VAL A 89 -4.13 14.57 -1.30
N GLU A 90 -5.38 14.97 -1.51
CA GLU A 90 -6.46 14.04 -1.85
C GLU A 90 -6.63 13.91 -3.36
N LYS A 91 -6.84 12.67 -3.80
CA LYS A 91 -7.02 12.28 -5.19
C LYS A 91 -8.12 11.22 -5.29
N THR A 92 -8.49 10.90 -6.51
CA THR A 92 -9.39 9.80 -6.82
C THR A 92 -8.58 8.70 -7.49
N LEU A 93 -8.66 7.48 -6.98
CA LEU A 93 -8.08 6.34 -7.66
C LEU A 93 -8.84 6.06 -8.97
N PRO A 94 -8.13 5.64 -10.03
CA PRO A 94 -8.78 5.11 -11.21
C PRO A 94 -9.69 3.93 -10.85
N SER A 95 -10.83 3.82 -11.53
CA SER A 95 -11.82 2.75 -11.32
C SER A 95 -11.25 1.34 -11.52
N TRP A 96 -10.22 1.22 -12.36
CA TRP A 96 -9.54 -0.06 -12.59
C TRP A 96 -8.60 -0.46 -11.45
N PHE A 97 -8.21 0.46 -10.56
CA PHE A 97 -7.27 0.18 -9.46
C PHE A 97 -7.98 -0.36 -8.21
N GLU A 98 -8.82 -1.37 -8.44
CA GLU A 98 -9.52 -2.15 -7.42
C GLU A 98 -9.04 -3.60 -7.44
N VAL A 99 -8.95 -4.23 -6.26
CA VAL A 99 -8.42 -5.59 -6.13
C VAL A 99 -9.19 -6.58 -7.01
N ASN A 100 -10.52 -6.46 -7.05
CA ASN A 100 -11.35 -7.32 -7.87
C ASN A 100 -11.08 -7.13 -9.37
N LYS A 101 -10.85 -5.89 -9.82
CA LYS A 101 -10.53 -5.59 -11.22
C LYS A 101 -9.16 -6.13 -11.62
N ILE A 102 -8.18 -6.01 -10.74
CA ILE A 102 -6.85 -6.60 -10.94
C ILE A 102 -6.95 -8.13 -10.98
N TYR A 103 -7.72 -8.74 -10.07
CA TYR A 103 -7.95 -10.18 -10.09
C TYR A 103 -8.64 -10.65 -11.38
N GLU A 104 -9.72 -9.98 -11.78
CA GLU A 104 -10.46 -10.25 -13.03
C GLU A 104 -9.53 -10.21 -14.25
N HIS A 105 -8.59 -9.25 -14.30
CA HIS A 105 -7.56 -9.14 -15.33
C HIS A 105 -6.76 -10.42 -15.54
N PHE A 106 -6.21 -10.96 -14.45
CA PHE A 106 -5.42 -12.17 -14.48
C PHE A 106 -6.28 -13.44 -14.70
N ASN A 107 -7.62 -13.29 -14.76
CA ASN A 107 -8.58 -14.36 -15.03
C ASN A 107 -9.36 -14.14 -16.34
N GLY A 108 -8.78 -13.39 -17.29
CA GLY A 108 -9.28 -13.30 -18.66
C GLY A 108 -10.26 -12.15 -18.94
N GLN A 109 -10.39 -11.19 -18.02
CA GLN A 109 -11.19 -9.97 -18.21
C GLN A 109 -10.27 -8.74 -18.31
N PRO A 110 -9.92 -8.27 -19.53
CA PRO A 110 -8.99 -7.15 -19.70
C PRO A 110 -9.39 -5.91 -18.89
N ILE A 111 -8.42 -5.26 -18.25
CA ILE A 111 -8.65 -3.96 -17.60
C ILE A 111 -8.93 -2.92 -18.67
N ASN A 112 -10.00 -2.15 -18.47
CA ASN A 112 -10.17 -0.89 -19.16
C ASN A 112 -9.44 0.21 -18.39
N PHE A 113 -8.46 0.84 -19.04
CA PHE A 113 -7.67 1.92 -18.45
C PHE A 113 -8.24 3.32 -18.72
N ASP A 114 -9.31 3.40 -19.53
CA ASP A 114 -10.03 4.65 -19.85
C ASP A 114 -10.73 5.25 -18.62
#